data_AF-A0A7C1L338-F1
#
_entry.id   AF-A0A7C1L338-F1
#
_cell.length_a   1.000
_cell.length_b   1.000
_cell.length_c   1.000
_cell.angle_alpha   90.00
_cell.angle_beta   90.00
_cell.angle_gamma   90.00
#
_symmetry.space_group_name_H-M   'P 1'
#
loop_
_entity.id
_entity.type
_entity.pdbx_description
1 polymer ?
#
loop_
_entity_poly.entity_id
_entity_poly.type
_entity_poly.pdbx_seq_one_letter_code
_entity_poly.pdbx_strand_id
1 'polypeptide(L)' 'MIVPKRFLEIGPTPKKVLGSEWDTLDVLPYPGTTFVADANKPLTLIKKETYEIVYASHVIEHIPWFNTIVVLK' A
#
# COMPACT_ATOMS: atom_id res chain seq x y z
N MET A 1 -26.05 2.62 -6.21
CA MET A 1 -24.98 1.81 -6.81
C MET A 1 -24.07 1.34 -5.69
N ILE A 2 -23.91 0.04 -5.48
CA ILE A 2 -22.91 -0.49 -4.54
C ILE A 2 -21.61 -0.53 -5.33
N VAL A 3 -20.68 0.39 -5.03
CA VAL A 3 -19.32 0.30 -5.57
C VAL A 3 -18.63 -0.80 -4.78
N PRO A 4 -18.04 -1.84 -5.41
CA PRO A 4 -17.32 -2.86 -4.68
C PRO A 4 -16.20 -2.21 -3.88
N LYS A 5 -16.14 -2.50 -2.59
CA LYS A 5 -15.12 -1.96 -1.68
C LYS A 5 -13.75 -2.44 -2.16
N ARG A 6 -12.81 -1.51 -2.37
CA ARG A 6 -11.42 -1.83 -2.68
C ARG A 6 -10.53 -1.46 -1.51
N PHE A 7 -9.58 -2.34 -1.22
CA PHE A 7 -8.66 -2.20 -0.11
C PHE A 7 -7.22 -2.20 -0.63
N LEU A 8 -6.36 -1.39 -0.01
CA LEU A 8 -4.96 -1.23 -0.39
C LEU A 8 -4.04 -1.52 0.79
N GLU A 9 -3.07 -2.41 0.59
CA GLU A 9 -1.94 -2.63 1.48
C GLU A 9 -0.70 -1.93 0.92
N ILE A 10 -0.01 -1.13 1.74
CA ILE A 10 1.27 -0.48 1.38
C ILE A 10 2.40 -1.15 2.14
N GLY A 11 3.42 -1.59 1.40
CA GLY A 11 4.54 -2.37 1.92
C GLY A 11 4.10 -3.74 2.42
N PRO A 12 3.45 -4.58 1.59
CA PRO A 12 3.02 -5.91 1.97
C PRO A 12 4.18 -6.81 2.34
N THR A 13 3.93 -7.79 3.21
CA THR A 13 4.86 -8.92 3.33
C THR A 13 4.65 -9.89 2.15
N PRO A 14 5.69 -10.65 1.73
CA PRO A 14 5.54 -11.67 0.68
C PRO A 14 4.51 -12.77 1.00
N LYS A 15 4.08 -12.90 2.25
CA LYS A 15 3.11 -13.92 2.69
C LYS A 15 1.65 -13.53 2.48
N LYS A 16 1.35 -12.33 1.94
CA LYS A 16 -0.01 -11.82 1.66
C LYS A 16 -0.98 -12.00 2.84
N VAL A 17 -0.69 -11.32 3.95
CA VAL A 17 -1.39 -11.51 5.24
C VAL A 17 -2.86 -11.10 5.18
N LEU A 18 -3.21 -10.09 4.38
CA LEU A 18 -4.57 -9.55 4.31
C LEU A 18 -5.49 -10.27 3.31
N GLY A 19 -4.98 -11.27 2.58
CA GLY A 19 -5.76 -12.07 1.62
C GLY A 19 -5.82 -11.47 0.21
N SER A 20 -6.55 -12.14 -0.69
CA SER A 20 -6.57 -11.82 -2.13
C SER A 20 -7.37 -10.58 -2.53
N GLU A 21 -8.25 -10.11 -1.65
CA GLU A 21 -9.11 -8.94 -1.87
C GLU A 21 -8.36 -7.59 -1.72
N TRP A 22 -7.09 -7.64 -1.29
CA TRP A 22 -6.25 -6.46 -1.11
C TRP A 22 -5.34 -6.27 -2.31
N ASP A 23 -5.44 -5.09 -2.91
CA ASP A 23 -4.41 -4.57 -3.79
C ASP A 23 -3.16 -4.25 -2.98
N THR A 24 -1.99 -4.30 -3.61
CA THR A 24 -0.71 -4.05 -2.94
C THR A 24 0.12 -3.01 -3.69
N LEU A 25 0.61 -2.02 -2.95
CA LEU A 25 1.56 -1.00 -3.39
C LEU A 25 2.92 -1.25 -2.72
N ASP A 26 3.97 -1.39 -3.50
CA ASP A 26 5.32 -1.58 -2.98
C ASP A 26 6.37 -1.02 -3.96
N VAL A 27 7.64 -1.02 -3.58
CA VAL A 27 8.76 -0.64 -4.47
C VAL A 27 9.09 -1.73 -5.50
N LEU A 28 8.74 -2.99 -5.21
CA LEU A 28 8.95 -4.14 -6.09
C LEU A 28 7.77 -5.13 -6.00
N PRO A 29 7.43 -5.85 -7.08
CA PRO A 29 6.38 -6.86 -7.04
C PRO A 29 6.84 -8.14 -6.32
N TYR A 30 5.93 -8.78 -5.60
CA TYR A 30 6.16 -10.08 -4.94
C TYR A 30 5.21 -11.17 -5.45
N PRO A 31 5.66 -12.43 -5.55
CA PRO A 31 4.77 -13.55 -5.85
C PRO A 31 3.57 -13.59 -4.88
N GLY A 32 2.37 -13.75 -5.42
CA GLY A 32 1.14 -13.81 -4.64
C GLY A 32 0.51 -12.46 -4.31
N THR A 33 1.21 -11.34 -4.48
CA THR A 33 0.66 -10.00 -4.24
C THR A 33 -0.08 -9.46 -5.47
N THR A 34 -1.05 -8.57 -5.25
CA THR A 34 -1.79 -7.90 -6.33
C THR A 34 -1.14 -6.54 -6.59
N PHE A 35 0.03 -6.54 -7.23
CA PHE A 35 0.87 -5.35 -7.39
C PHE A 35 0.23 -4.32 -8.34
N VAL A 36 -0.16 -3.15 -7.80
CA VAL A 36 -0.87 -2.12 -8.57
C VAL A 36 0.01 -0.95 -9.03
N ALA A 37 1.10 -0.65 -8.33
CA ALA A 37 2.05 0.40 -8.70
C ALA A 37 3.39 0.26 -7.95
N ASP A 38 4.40 0.94 -8.47
CA ASP A 38 5.72 1.12 -7.83
C ASP A 38 5.71 2.40 -6.98
N ALA A 39 5.94 2.27 -5.67
CA ALA A 39 5.91 3.38 -4.72
C ALA A 39 7.01 4.44 -4.94
N ASN A 40 8.08 4.14 -5.70
CA ASN A 40 9.12 5.11 -6.07
C ASN A 40 8.74 5.97 -7.28
N LYS A 41 7.60 5.69 -7.93
CA LYS A 41 7.13 6.39 -9.12
C LYS A 41 5.87 7.20 -8.79
N PRO A 42 5.55 8.22 -9.60
CA PRO A 42 4.26 8.88 -9.52
C PRO A 42 3.11 7.85 -9.59
N LEU A 43 2.16 7.92 -8.68
CA LEU A 43 1.02 6.99 -8.57
C LEU A 43 -0.07 7.25 -9.62
N THR A 44 0.32 7.45 -10.88
CA THR A 44 -0.60 7.81 -11.98
C THR A 44 -1.56 6.70 -12.38
N LEU A 45 -1.28 5.46 -12.00
CA LEU A 45 -2.14 4.29 -12.24
C LEU A 45 -3.29 4.16 -11.22
N ILE A 46 -3.15 4.80 -10.05
CA ILE A 46 -4.16 4.79 -9.00
C ILE A 46 -4.97 6.07 -9.09
N LYS A 47 -6.29 5.95 -9.33
CA LYS A 47 -7.18 7.11 -9.35
C LYS A 47 -7.43 7.61 -7.93
N LYS A 48 -7.71 8.91 -7.78
CA LYS A 48 -8.20 9.45 -6.50
C LYS A 48 -9.46 8.71 -6.06
N GLU A 49 -9.63 8.54 -4.74
CA GLU A 49 -10.82 7.94 -4.13
C GLU A 49 -11.08 6.47 -4.59
N THR A 50 -10.03 5.76 -5.01
CA THR A 50 -10.15 4.35 -5.44
C THR A 50 -10.36 3.39 -4.27
N TYR A 51 -9.73 3.68 -3.12
CA TYR A 51 -9.65 2.75 -1.99
C TYR A 51 -10.43 3.27 -0.79
N GLU A 52 -11.21 2.39 -0.16
CA GLU A 52 -11.97 2.70 1.05
C GLU A 52 -11.11 2.54 2.31
N ILE A 53 -10.23 1.52 2.31
CA ILE A 53 -9.29 1.27 3.41
C ILE A 53 -7.88 1.21 2.83
N VAL A 54 -6.97 1.92 3.47
CA VAL A 54 -5.53 1.86 3.21
C VAL A 54 -4.85 1.39 4.49
N TYR A 55 -4.14 0.27 4.41
CA TYR A 55 -3.36 -0.29 5.50
C TYR A 55 -1.86 -0.17 5.17
N ALA A 56 -1.11 0.51 6.04
CA ALA A 56 0.35 0.67 5.89
C ALA A 56 1.06 -0.29 6.85
N SER A 57 1.55 -1.44 6.34
CA SER A 57 2.07 -2.54 7.16
C SER A 57 3.51 -2.31 7.62
N HIS A 58 4.39 -1.88 6.71
CA HIS A 58 5.84 -1.79 6.93
C HIS A 58 6.44 -0.47 6.47
N VAL A 59 5.65 0.61 6.47
CA VAL A 59 6.08 1.91 5.92
C VAL A 59 6.96 2.70 6.90
N ILE A 60 6.61 2.68 8.19
CA ILE A 60 7.32 3.49 9.21
C ILE A 60 8.77 3.05 9.42
N GLU A 61 9.05 1.77 9.22
CA GLU A 61 10.37 1.15 9.40
C GLU A 61 11.41 1.68 8.40
N HIS A 62 10.94 2.20 7.27
CA HIS A 62 11.79 2.81 6.24
C HIS A 62 12.05 4.30 6.46
N ILE A 63 11.48 4.89 7.52
CA ILE A 63 11.67 6.30 7.84
C ILE A 63 12.85 6.42 8.82
N PRO A 64 13.87 7.26 8.52
CA PRO A 64 14.95 7.50 9.46
C PRO A 64 14.42 7.89 10.84
N TRP A 65 14.97 7.30 11.91
CA TRP A 65 14.42 7.41 13.27
C TRP A 65 14.24 8.86 13.75
N PHE A 66 15.12 9.77 13.31
CA PHE A 66 15.07 11.20 13.67
C PHE A 66 13.98 11.99 12.93
N ASN A 67 13.34 11.40 11.91
CA ASN A 67 12.24 12.01 11.15
C ASN A 67 10.84 11.60 11.67
N THR A 68 10.75 10.74 12.68
CA THR A 68 9.48 10.23 13.24
C THR A 68 8.49 11.34 13.61
N ILE A 69 8.97 12.44 14.20
CA ILE A 69 8.12 13.60 14.58
C ILE A 69 7.47 14.27 13.35
N VAL A 70 8.15 14.29 12.21
CA VAL A 70 7.63 14.93 10.98
C VAL A 70 6.57 14.06 10.30
N VAL A 71 6.74 12.74 10.35
CA VAL A 71 5.91 11.78 9.60
C VAL A 71 4.72 11.22 10.38
N LEU A 72 4.72 11.34 11.71
CA LEU A 72 3.63 10.88 12.60
C LEU A 72 2.69 12.00 13.05
N LYS A 73 2.90 13.24 12.59
CA LYS A 73 2.01 14.37 12.82
C LYS A 73 0.95 14.45 11.72
#